data_AF-A0A3B0TB24-F1
#
_entry.id   AF-A0A3B0TB24-F1
#
_cell.length_a   1.000
_cell.length_b   1.000
_cell.length_c   1.000
_cell.angle_alpha   90.00
_cell.angle_beta   90.00
_cell.angle_gamma   90.00
#
_symmetry.space_group_name_H-M   'P 1'
#
loop_
_entity.id
_entity.type
_entity.pdbx_description
1 polymer ?
#
loop_
_entity_poly.entity_id
_entity_poly.type
_entity_poly.pdbx_seq_one_letter_code
_entity_poly.pdbx_strand_id
1 'polypeptide(L)'
;AIGDVTGIPLAMGKPLPMAGVFAEREGEAVAHNIALDITGRGEQVFFNGHGECFVETGGGKAGFGRGDFYAEPTPQIKLHPANRRWHIGKLLFEKSWFRRRL
;
A
#
# COMPACT_ATOMS: atom_id res chain seq x y z
N ALA A 1 15.96 3.18 -1.10
CA ALA A 1 15.20 2.68 -2.26
C ALA A 1 13.72 2.65 -1.89
N ILE A 2 12.80 2.76 -2.86
CA ILE A 2 11.35 2.73 -2.63
C ILE A 2 10.64 1.93 -3.74
N GLY A 3 9.51 1.31 -3.42
CA GLY A 3 8.71 0.51 -4.34
C GLY A 3 9.41 -0.77 -4.78
N ASP A 4 9.03 -1.30 -5.94
CA ASP A 4 9.39 -2.64 -6.41
C ASP A 4 10.90 -2.95 -6.41
N VAL A 5 11.75 -1.94 -6.61
CA VAL A 5 13.22 -2.08 -6.60
C VAL A 5 13.79 -2.42 -5.21
N THR A 6 13.01 -2.24 -4.13
CA THR A 6 13.44 -2.61 -2.77
C THR A 6 13.48 -4.13 -2.56
N GLY A 7 12.56 -4.87 -3.19
CA GLY A 7 12.48 -6.33 -3.08
C GLY A 7 12.36 -6.85 -1.64
N ILE A 8 11.54 -6.22 -0.79
CA ILE A 8 11.45 -6.54 0.65
C ILE A 8 11.01 -8.01 0.87
N PRO A 9 11.82 -8.86 1.54
CA PRO A 9 11.41 -10.21 1.93
C PRO A 9 10.53 -10.17 3.19
N LEU A 10 9.46 -10.97 3.21
CA LEU A 10 8.64 -11.22 4.40
C LEU A 10 9.16 -12.43 5.17
N ALA A 11 8.87 -12.49 6.48
CA ALA A 11 9.26 -13.61 7.35
C ALA A 11 8.80 -14.98 6.83
N MET A 12 7.67 -15.03 6.12
CA MET A 12 7.15 -16.25 5.49
C MET A 12 7.91 -16.70 4.22
N GLY A 13 9.05 -16.07 3.89
CA GLY A 13 9.90 -16.41 2.76
C GLY A 13 9.40 -15.95 1.39
N LYS A 14 8.36 -15.10 1.35
CA LYS A 14 7.81 -14.50 0.12
C LYS A 14 8.11 -13.00 0.07
N PRO A 15 8.20 -12.38 -1.11
CA PRO A 15 8.36 -10.93 -1.19
C PRO A 15 7.07 -10.21 -0.75
N LEU A 16 7.23 -9.00 -0.22
CA LEU A 16 6.13 -8.05 -0.10
C LEU A 16 5.54 -7.81 -1.51
N PRO A 17 4.21 -7.78 -1.69
CA PRO A 17 3.66 -7.59 -3.02
C PRO A 17 4.08 -6.25 -3.62
N MET A 18 4.43 -6.26 -4.90
CA MET A 18 4.80 -5.07 -5.68
C MET A 18 3.53 -4.29 -6.05
N ALA A 19 3.07 -3.43 -5.14
CA ALA A 19 1.86 -2.64 -5.33
C ALA A 19 2.10 -1.16 -5.03
N GLY A 20 1.45 -0.29 -5.81
CA GLY A 20 1.63 1.16 -5.73
C GLY A 20 1.35 1.75 -4.34
N VAL A 21 0.45 1.15 -3.55
CA VAL A 21 0.17 1.57 -2.16
C VAL A 21 1.38 1.41 -1.24
N PHE A 22 2.21 0.38 -1.45
CA PHE A 22 3.44 0.18 -0.70
C PHE A 22 4.50 1.18 -1.14
N ALA A 23 4.68 1.33 -2.46
CA ALA A 23 5.60 2.31 -3.02
C ALA A 23 5.29 3.75 -2.54
N GLU A 24 4.01 4.12 -2.46
CA GLU A 24 3.56 5.42 -1.95
C GLU A 24 3.92 5.60 -0.47
N ARG A 25 3.58 4.62 0.39
CA ARG A 25 3.85 4.68 1.84
C ARG A 25 5.34 4.57 2.19
N GLU A 26 6.10 3.78 1.45
CA GLU A 26 7.56 3.75 1.53
C GLU A 26 8.15 5.10 1.12
N GLY A 27 7.62 5.70 0.06
CA GLY A 27 7.98 7.05 -0.38
C GLY A 27 7.74 8.11 0.69
N GLU A 28 6.58 8.09 1.35
CA GLU A 28 6.25 8.98 2.46
C GLU A 28 7.24 8.82 3.64
N ALA A 29 7.53 7.59 4.05
CA ALA A 29 8.46 7.32 5.14
C ALA A 29 9.89 7.76 4.81
N VAL A 30 10.36 7.48 3.59
CA VAL A 30 11.69 7.90 3.13
C VAL A 30 11.79 9.42 3.02
N ALA A 31 10.77 10.09 2.46
CA ALA A 31 10.75 11.55 2.35
C ALA A 31 10.78 12.21 3.74
N HIS A 32 10.02 11.68 4.71
CA HIS A 32 10.05 12.14 6.09
C HIS A 32 11.45 12.03 6.71
N ASN A 33 12.09 10.87 6.58
CA ASN A 33 13.40 10.62 7.18
C ASN A 33 14.50 11.46 6.51
N ILE A 34 14.42 11.70 5.19
CA ILE A 34 15.34 12.65 4.52
C ILE A 34 15.16 14.06 5.08
N ALA A 35 13.93 14.52 5.31
CA ALA A 35 13.67 15.83 5.90
C ALA A 35 14.19 15.92 7.34
N LEU A 36 14.06 14.85 8.12
CA LEU A 36 14.66 14.73 9.44
C LEU A 36 16.19 14.87 9.37
N ASP A 37 16.84 14.13 8.47
CA ASP A 37 18.31 14.16 8.32
C ASP A 37 18.83 15.56 7.93
N ILE A 38 18.07 16.30 7.12
CA ILE A 38 18.42 17.67 6.71
C ILE A 38 18.21 18.67 7.84
N THR A 39 17.12 18.54 8.60
CA THR A 39 16.69 19.59 9.55
C THR A 39 17.08 19.32 10.99
N GLY A 40 17.38 18.06 11.33
CA GLY A 40 17.59 17.58 12.70
C GLY A 40 16.34 17.62 13.58
N ARG A 41 15.13 17.75 13.00
CA ARG A 41 13.88 17.91 13.74
C ARG A 41 12.93 16.75 13.49
N GLY A 42 12.40 16.18 14.57
CA GLY A 42 11.44 15.08 14.55
C GLY A 42 12.05 13.73 14.93
N GLU A 43 11.37 12.65 14.59
CA GLU A 43 11.77 11.28 14.86
C GLU A 43 11.70 10.42 13.60
N GLN A 44 12.49 9.35 13.51
CA GLN A 44 12.42 8.46 12.36
C GLN A 44 11.06 7.76 12.29
N VAL A 45 10.53 7.63 11.08
CA VAL A 45 9.33 6.84 10.80
C VAL A 45 9.68 5.63 9.95
N PHE A 46 8.90 4.56 10.12
CA PHE A 46 9.09 3.31 9.40
C PHE A 46 7.82 2.94 8.63
N PHE A 47 8.00 2.42 7.43
CA PHE A 47 6.92 1.77 6.71
C PHE A 47 6.45 0.53 7.49
N ASN A 48 5.15 0.41 7.70
CA ASN A 48 4.54 -0.52 8.65
C ASN A 48 3.90 -1.76 8.00
N GLY A 49 4.23 -2.07 6.74
CA GLY A 49 3.71 -3.27 6.08
C GLY A 49 2.23 -3.21 5.66
N HIS A 50 1.51 -2.11 5.92
CA HIS A 50 0.07 -2.07 5.63
C HIS A 50 -0.20 -1.85 4.15
N GLY A 51 -1.04 -2.71 3.58
CA GLY A 51 -1.37 -2.73 2.15
C GLY A 51 -2.85 -2.87 1.86
N GLU A 52 -3.27 -2.37 0.72
CA GLU A 52 -4.65 -2.39 0.22
C GLU A 52 -4.68 -2.66 -1.28
N CYS A 53 -5.62 -3.46 -1.75
CA CYS A 53 -5.81 -3.71 -3.18
C CYS A 53 -7.29 -3.87 -3.55
N PHE A 54 -7.65 -3.41 -4.75
CA PHE A 54 -8.94 -3.69 -5.36
C PHE A 54 -8.77 -4.80 -6.41
N VAL A 55 -9.74 -5.71 -6.49
CA VAL A 55 -9.76 -6.78 -7.50
C VAL A 55 -11.04 -6.65 -8.31
N GLU A 56 -10.96 -6.12 -9.52
CA GLU A 56 -12.13 -5.94 -10.38
C GLU A 56 -12.62 -7.31 -10.89
N THR A 57 -13.91 -7.60 -10.71
CA THR A 57 -14.52 -8.86 -11.15
C THR A 57 -15.46 -8.69 -12.35
N GLY A 58 -15.66 -7.46 -12.82
CA GLY A 58 -16.65 -7.13 -13.83
C GLY A 58 -18.07 -6.96 -13.25
N GLY A 59 -19.02 -6.61 -14.12
CA GLY A 59 -20.42 -6.38 -13.72
C GLY A 59 -20.62 -5.22 -12.73
N GLY A 60 -19.68 -4.26 -12.70
CA GLY A 60 -19.67 -3.16 -11.75
C GLY A 60 -19.42 -3.60 -10.30
N LYS A 61 -18.65 -4.68 -10.09
CA LYS A 61 -18.28 -5.20 -8.77
C LYS A 61 -16.77 -5.41 -8.68
N ALA A 62 -16.24 -5.13 -7.50
CA ALA A 62 -14.84 -5.41 -7.17
C ALA A 62 -14.75 -6.06 -5.78
N GLY A 63 -13.76 -6.92 -5.59
CA GLY A 63 -13.28 -7.32 -4.27
C GLY A 63 -12.34 -6.25 -3.70
N PHE A 64 -12.10 -6.32 -2.39
CA PHE A 64 -11.16 -5.43 -1.71
C PHE A 64 -10.35 -6.23 -0.67
N GLY A 65 -9.03 -6.14 -0.74
CA GLY A 65 -8.12 -6.70 0.24
C GLY A 65 -7.42 -5.60 1.02
N ARG A 66 -7.29 -5.76 2.34
CA ARG A 66 -6.50 -4.89 3.20
C ARG A 66 -5.86 -5.68 4.33
N GLY A 67 -4.65 -5.34 4.72
CA GLY A 67 -4.02 -5.98 5.87
C GLY A 67 -2.65 -5.47 6.23
N ASP A 68 -2.10 -6.11 7.24
CA ASP A 68 -0.71 -5.98 7.66
C ASP A 68 0.10 -7.14 7.07
N PHE A 69 1.05 -6.80 6.18
CA PHE A 69 1.92 -7.79 5.55
C PHE A 69 3.18 -8.13 6.35
N TYR A 70 3.49 -7.34 7.38
CA TYR A 70 4.59 -7.62 8.31
C TYR A 70 4.15 -8.45 9.52
N ALA A 71 2.85 -8.67 9.69
CA ALA A 71 2.35 -9.55 10.73
C ALA A 71 2.93 -10.97 10.62
N GLU A 72 3.31 -11.53 11.76
CA GLU A 72 3.90 -12.87 11.89
C GLU A 72 2.91 -13.85 12.55
N PRO A 73 3.00 -15.16 12.26
CA PRO A 73 3.93 -15.82 11.33
C PRO A 73 3.57 -15.65 9.85
N THR A 74 2.38 -15.13 9.56
CA THR A 74 1.88 -14.86 8.20
C THR A 74 1.10 -13.55 8.15
N PRO A 75 1.11 -12.85 6.99
CA PRO A 75 0.32 -11.64 6.77
C PRO A 75 -1.13 -11.74 7.24
N GLN A 76 -1.60 -10.71 7.94
CA GLN A 76 -2.97 -10.60 8.44
C GLN A 76 -3.80 -9.76 7.48
N ILE A 77 -4.41 -10.42 6.49
CA ILE A 77 -5.13 -9.78 5.40
C ILE A 77 -6.61 -10.14 5.46
N LYS A 78 -7.47 -9.12 5.41
CA LYS A 78 -8.92 -9.28 5.26
C LYS A 78 -9.31 -9.08 3.80
N LEU A 79 -9.87 -10.12 3.22
CA LEU A 79 -10.49 -10.07 1.90
C LEU A 79 -11.99 -9.85 2.04
N HIS A 80 -12.50 -8.90 1.27
CA HIS A 80 -13.93 -8.62 1.16
C HIS A 80 -14.47 -9.13 -0.18
N PRO A 81 -15.64 -9.78 -0.18
CA PRO A 81 -16.24 -10.32 -1.39
C PRO A 81 -16.59 -9.22 -2.39
N ALA A 82 -16.71 -9.62 -3.65
CA ALA A 82 -17.01 -8.72 -4.74
C ALA A 82 -18.34 -7.98 -4.53
N ASN A 83 -18.29 -6.64 -4.50
CA ASN A 83 -19.45 -5.79 -4.27
C ASN A 83 -19.33 -4.48 -5.06
N ARG A 84 -20.49 -3.90 -5.42
CA ARG A 84 -20.58 -2.63 -6.13
C ARG A 84 -19.98 -1.46 -5.36
N ARG A 85 -20.04 -1.50 -4.01
CA ARG A 85 -19.42 -0.46 -3.17
C ARG A 85 -17.90 -0.36 -3.39
N TRP A 86 -17.23 -1.50 -3.55
CA TRP A 86 -15.78 -1.55 -3.75
C TRP A 86 -15.40 -1.13 -5.16
N HIS A 87 -16.22 -1.46 -6.14
CA HIS A 87 -16.06 -0.97 -7.51
C HIS A 87 -16.11 0.57 -7.56
N ILE A 88 -17.13 1.17 -6.92
CA ILE A 88 -17.22 2.63 -6.80
C ILE A 88 -15.99 3.18 -6.06
N GLY A 89 -15.57 2.56 -4.97
CA GLY A 89 -14.36 2.94 -4.24
C GLY A 89 -13.10 2.95 -5.12
N LYS A 90 -12.90 1.89 -5.92
CA LYS A 90 -11.80 1.79 -6.90
C LYS A 90 -11.84 2.93 -7.92
N LEU A 91 -13.01 3.21 -8.50
CA LEU A 91 -13.17 4.31 -9.47
C LEU A 91 -12.88 5.67 -8.85
N LEU A 92 -13.33 5.91 -7.61
CA LEU A 92 -13.05 7.16 -6.89
C LEU A 92 -11.57 7.31 -6.57
N PHE A 93 -10.92 6.22 -6.13
CA PHE A 93 -9.48 6.18 -5.88
C PHE A 93 -8.70 6.51 -7.15
N GLU A 94 -9.00 5.83 -8.27
CA GLU A 94 -8.34 6.04 -9.56
C GLU A 94 -8.47 7.50 -10.04
N LYS A 95 -9.68 8.05 -10.03
CA LYS A 95 -9.92 9.46 -10.42
C LYS A 95 -9.20 10.44 -9.49
N SER A 96 -9.19 10.18 -8.19
CA SER A 96 -8.48 11.02 -7.21
C SER A 96 -6.97 11.02 -7.48
N TRP A 97 -6.40 9.83 -7.72
CA TRP A 97 -4.99 9.66 -7.99
C TRP A 97 -4.55 10.40 -9.26
N PHE A 98 -5.30 10.27 -10.36
CA PHE A 98 -5.00 11.01 -11.59
C PHE A 98 -5.09 12.53 -11.39
N ARG A 99 -6.12 13.01 -10.68
CA ARG A 99 -6.26 14.44 -10.39
C ARG A 99 -5.15 15.03 -9.53
N ARG A 100 -4.46 14.24 -8.71
CA ARG A 100 -3.32 14.71 -7.91
C ARG A 100 -2.03 14.82 -8.73
N ARG A 101 -1.99 14.22 -9.91
CA ARG A 101 -0.79 14.12 -10.76
C ARG A 101 -0.93 14.82 -12.11
N LEU A 102 -2.11 15.35 -12.41
CA LEU A 102 -2.39 16.30 -13.49
C LEU A 102 -2.37 17.72 -12.90
#